data_AF-A3I0A3-F1
#
_entry.id   AF-A3I0A3-F1
#
_cell.length_a   1.000
_cell.length_b   1.000
_cell.length_c   1.000
_cell.angle_alpha   90.00
_cell.angle_beta   90.00
_cell.angle_gamma   90.00
#
_symmetry.space_group_name_H-M   'P 1'
#
loop_
_entity.id
_entity.type
_entity.pdbx_description
1 polymer ?
#
loop_
_entity_poly.entity_id
_entity_poly.type
_entity_poly.pdbx_seq_one_letter_code
_entity_poly.pdbx_strand_id
1 'polypeptide(L)'
;MESSNLSVFRAFQVIGKLVFGCWILFFSSCADAQEPNSNSSLYYPPTESSIWEETNFQTLGWDGTALAELLSWLPTQDTRAFIILKDGKIVVEEYWGNKLTGLGPMDQNSFWYWASAGKTLTASLIGLAEDEKLLSLKDRTQEYLGKGWTSMPNSEERDIRIRHHLSMTTGLDDQVAYPEKTNQENLVFKAEAGERWAYHNAPYTLLDQVITNASGMSYQTFFKERLGNKIGMKGMWQKTGDNNVFYSDARSMARFGLLLLANGKWDNEQIGDRDFFEDLHQSSQDLNPSYGYLTWLNGKNSYMVPQSQQVLPGSLVPQAPADMYQAMGKNGQFVMVVPSQNLVIVRMGGAPGDLPVPFLLIRQIWDRLGPVLD
;
A
#
# COMPACT_ATOMS: atom_id res chain seq x y z
N MET A 1 -76.49 37.11 32.97
CA MET A 1 -76.18 38.56 32.99
C MET A 1 -74.84 38.67 32.29
N GLU A 2 -74.65 39.23 31.11
CA GLU A 2 -75.42 40.11 30.25
C GLU A 2 -75.16 39.72 28.79
N SER A 3 -76.18 39.92 27.98
CA SER A 3 -76.19 39.83 26.51
C SER A 3 -75.96 41.22 25.91
N SER A 4 -75.13 41.33 24.87
CA SER A 4 -75.24 42.39 23.85
C SER A 4 -74.09 42.24 22.84
N ASN A 5 -74.20 42.55 21.56
CA ASN A 5 -75.27 42.66 20.58
C ASN A 5 -74.53 42.74 19.23
N LEU A 6 -75.12 42.17 18.18
CA LEU A 6 -74.66 42.36 16.80
C LEU A 6 -74.71 43.84 16.41
N SER A 7 -73.71 44.29 15.65
CA SER A 7 -73.88 45.22 14.52
C SER A 7 -72.57 45.21 13.69
N VAL A 8 -72.44 45.42 12.38
CA VAL A 8 -73.31 45.49 11.19
C VAL A 8 -72.37 45.94 10.02
N PHE A 9 -72.73 45.57 8.78
CA PHE A 9 -72.34 46.13 7.46
C PHE A 9 -70.95 45.85 6.84
N ARG A 10 -70.95 45.05 5.74
CA ARG A 10 -70.76 45.39 4.30
C ARG A 10 -69.32 45.80 3.93
N ALA A 11 -68.57 44.90 3.28
CA ALA A 11 -68.52 44.68 1.83
C ALA A 11 -67.61 45.69 1.12
N PHE A 12 -66.51 45.22 0.52
CA PHE A 12 -66.19 45.37 -0.91
C PHE A 12 -64.87 44.67 -1.24
N GLN A 13 -64.94 43.75 -2.21
CA GLN A 13 -63.95 43.41 -3.25
C GLN A 13 -62.54 42.88 -2.86
N VAL A 14 -61.90 41.96 -3.59
CA VAL A 14 -62.22 40.95 -4.62
C VAL A 14 -60.85 40.35 -5.01
N ILE A 15 -60.84 39.08 -5.41
CA ILE A 15 -59.76 38.31 -6.07
C ILE A 15 -58.64 37.74 -5.18
N GLY A 16 -58.71 36.42 -5.00
CA GLY A 16 -57.56 35.53 -4.82
C GLY A 16 -57.92 34.17 -5.42
N LYS A 17 -57.60 33.97 -6.72
CA LYS A 17 -57.78 32.70 -7.42
C LYS A 17 -56.89 31.63 -6.78
N LEU A 18 -57.49 30.49 -6.41
CA LEU A 18 -56.75 29.25 -6.13
C LEU A 18 -56.05 28.81 -7.41
N VAL A 19 -54.71 28.79 -7.38
CA VAL A 19 -53.88 28.12 -8.38
C VAL A 19 -53.54 26.74 -7.85
N PHE A 20 -53.95 25.72 -8.60
CA PHE A 20 -53.54 24.33 -8.44
C PHE A 20 -52.00 24.24 -8.52
N GLY A 21 -51.35 23.86 -7.42
CA GLY A 21 -49.93 23.57 -7.38
C GLY A 21 -49.64 22.21 -8.03
N CYS A 22 -49.03 22.26 -9.21
CA CYS A 22 -48.47 21.11 -9.92
C CYS A 22 -47.22 20.63 -9.16
N TRP A 23 -47.24 19.41 -8.62
CA TRP A 23 -46.06 18.76 -8.06
C TRP A 23 -45.20 18.23 -9.21
N ILE A 24 -44.14 18.95 -9.54
CA ILE A 24 -43.09 18.46 -10.44
C ILE A 24 -42.19 17.53 -9.61
N LEU A 25 -42.35 16.22 -9.83
CA LEU A 25 -41.40 15.21 -9.40
C LEU A 25 -40.11 15.36 -10.22
N PHE A 26 -39.06 15.92 -9.61
CA PHE A 26 -37.71 15.81 -10.14
C PHE A 26 -37.22 14.37 -9.95
N PHE A 27 -37.31 13.56 -11.01
CA PHE A 27 -36.50 12.35 -11.12
C PHE A 27 -35.05 12.78 -11.34
N SER A 28 -34.27 12.85 -10.27
CA SER A 28 -32.82 12.82 -10.37
C SER A 28 -32.45 11.41 -10.82
N SER A 29 -32.09 11.24 -12.09
CA SER A 29 -31.41 10.03 -12.53
C SER A 29 -30.04 10.05 -11.87
N CYS A 30 -29.89 9.35 -10.75
CA CYS A 30 -28.59 8.84 -10.37
C CYS A 30 -28.11 8.01 -11.55
N ALA A 31 -27.13 8.54 -12.29
CA ALA A 31 -26.32 7.72 -13.16
C ALA A 31 -25.70 6.66 -12.24
N ASP A 32 -26.14 5.41 -12.39
CA ASP A 32 -25.40 4.28 -11.86
C ASP A 32 -23.95 4.45 -12.33
N ALA A 33 -23.04 4.52 -11.37
CA ALA A 33 -21.62 4.40 -11.67
C ALA A 33 -21.46 3.01 -12.30
N GLN A 34 -21.36 3.01 -13.62
CA GLN A 34 -21.16 1.81 -14.40
C GLN A 34 -19.82 1.24 -13.97
N GLU A 35 -19.83 0.10 -13.27
CA GLU A 35 -18.60 -0.62 -12.97
C GLU A 35 -17.80 -0.79 -14.26
N PRO A 36 -16.49 -0.51 -14.25
CA PRO A 36 -15.68 -0.64 -15.45
C PRO A 36 -15.76 -2.09 -15.95
N ASN A 37 -16.37 -2.25 -17.12
CA ASN A 37 -16.38 -3.49 -17.89
C ASN A 37 -14.93 -3.94 -18.15
N SER A 38 -14.41 -4.88 -17.35
CA SER A 38 -13.18 -5.62 -17.67
C SER A 38 -13.52 -7.10 -17.90
N ASN A 39 -13.94 -7.43 -19.12
CA ASN A 39 -14.08 -8.81 -19.60
C ASN A 39 -12.72 -9.53 -19.80
N SER A 40 -11.69 -9.14 -19.03
CA SER A 40 -10.38 -9.77 -19.01
C SER A 40 -10.15 -10.24 -17.58
N SER A 41 -10.40 -11.53 -17.32
CA SER A 41 -9.98 -12.16 -16.06
C SER A 41 -8.46 -12.02 -15.92
N LEU A 42 -8.00 -11.47 -14.79
CA LEU A 42 -6.57 -11.35 -14.49
C LEU A 42 -5.85 -12.70 -14.67
N TYR A 43 -4.72 -12.71 -15.38
CA TYR A 43 -3.88 -13.90 -15.50
C TYR A 43 -3.06 -14.12 -14.22
N TYR A 44 -3.03 -15.36 -13.73
CA TYR A 44 -2.17 -15.77 -12.62
C TYR A 44 -1.15 -16.80 -13.11
N PRO A 45 0.16 -16.53 -12.99
CA PRO A 45 1.18 -17.50 -13.39
C PRO A 45 1.16 -18.73 -12.46
N PRO A 46 1.34 -19.96 -13.00
CA PRO A 46 1.34 -21.18 -12.18
C PRO A 46 2.36 -21.11 -11.04
N THR A 47 2.03 -21.65 -9.87
CA THR A 47 2.83 -21.53 -8.64
C THR A 47 4.12 -22.36 -8.69
N GLU A 48 4.08 -23.51 -9.35
CA GLU A 48 5.20 -24.46 -9.48
C GLU A 48 5.88 -24.41 -10.86
N SER A 49 5.80 -23.26 -11.54
CA SER A 49 6.40 -23.06 -12.87
C SER A 49 7.11 -21.71 -13.01
N SER A 50 8.13 -21.68 -13.88
CA SER A 50 8.75 -20.44 -14.34
C SER A 50 8.05 -19.86 -15.60
N ILE A 51 7.05 -20.55 -16.14
CA ILE A 51 6.26 -20.05 -17.26
C ILE A 51 5.38 -18.90 -16.76
N TRP A 52 5.45 -17.77 -17.45
CA TRP A 52 4.60 -16.62 -17.24
C TRP A 52 4.18 -16.13 -18.61
N GLU A 53 2.87 -15.99 -18.84
CA GLU A 53 2.38 -15.47 -20.12
C GLU A 53 2.85 -14.04 -20.35
N GLU A 54 3.25 -13.77 -21.59
CA GLU A 54 3.63 -12.45 -22.07
C GLU A 54 2.51 -11.84 -22.91
N THR A 55 2.46 -10.51 -22.96
CA THR A 55 1.64 -9.77 -23.92
C THR A 55 2.49 -8.71 -24.59
N ASN A 56 2.15 -8.38 -25.81
CA ASN A 56 2.95 -7.52 -26.66
C ASN A 56 2.50 -6.06 -26.51
N PHE A 57 3.44 -5.14 -26.22
CA PHE A 57 3.10 -3.74 -25.99
C PHE A 57 2.44 -3.06 -27.21
N GLN A 58 2.77 -3.47 -28.45
CA GLN A 58 2.11 -2.93 -29.64
C GLN A 58 0.62 -3.31 -29.69
N THR A 59 0.25 -4.50 -29.21
CA THR A 59 -1.17 -4.90 -29.13
C THR A 59 -1.95 -4.15 -28.07
N LEU A 60 -1.26 -3.58 -27.07
CA LEU A 60 -1.83 -2.70 -26.05
C LEU A 60 -1.92 -1.24 -26.53
N GLY A 61 -1.41 -0.93 -27.72
CA GLY A 61 -1.36 0.43 -28.26
C GLY A 61 -0.25 1.30 -27.65
N TRP A 62 0.69 0.72 -26.90
CA TRP A 62 1.73 1.49 -26.20
C TRP A 62 2.79 2.03 -27.17
N ASP A 63 3.31 3.23 -26.87
CA ASP A 63 4.37 3.86 -27.66
C ASP A 63 5.70 3.12 -27.47
N GLY A 64 6.14 2.44 -28.54
CA GLY A 64 7.39 1.68 -28.55
C GLY A 64 8.65 2.52 -28.51
N THR A 65 8.61 3.77 -28.99
CA THR A 65 9.74 4.70 -28.93
C THR A 65 9.93 5.21 -27.51
N ALA A 66 8.86 5.67 -26.86
CA ALA A 66 8.90 6.06 -25.45
C ALA A 66 9.32 4.90 -24.55
N LEU A 67 8.84 3.67 -24.83
CA LEU A 67 9.24 2.49 -24.08
C LEU A 67 10.74 2.21 -24.24
N ALA A 68 11.28 2.28 -25.46
CA ALA A 68 12.71 2.10 -25.69
C ALA A 68 13.56 3.15 -24.96
N GLU A 69 13.10 4.40 -24.88
CA GLU A 69 13.75 5.47 -24.12
C GLU A 69 13.74 5.19 -22.61
N LEU A 70 12.61 4.75 -22.06
CA LEU A 70 12.50 4.32 -20.66
C LEU A 70 13.48 3.19 -20.36
N LEU A 71 13.48 2.12 -21.17
CA LEU A 71 14.35 0.96 -20.98
C LEU A 71 15.84 1.31 -21.08
N SER A 72 16.20 2.26 -21.95
CA SER A 72 17.58 2.74 -22.08
C SER A 72 18.01 3.58 -20.87
N TRP A 73 17.08 4.31 -20.25
CA TRP A 73 17.36 5.15 -19.10
C TRP A 73 17.47 4.36 -17.78
N LEU A 74 16.64 3.33 -17.57
CA LEU A 74 16.61 2.54 -16.34
C LEU A 74 17.98 2.05 -15.81
N PRO A 75 18.90 1.47 -16.64
CA PRO A 75 20.20 1.05 -16.15
C PRO A 75 21.11 2.20 -15.70
N THR A 76 20.89 3.43 -16.19
CA THR A 76 21.62 4.63 -15.72
C THR A 76 21.25 5.02 -14.28
N GLN A 77 20.15 4.49 -13.76
CA GLN A 77 19.67 4.68 -12.39
C GLN A 77 19.94 3.46 -11.50
N ASP A 78 20.91 2.62 -11.87
CA ASP A 78 21.28 1.39 -11.15
C ASP A 78 20.12 0.39 -10.99
N THR A 79 19.22 0.33 -11.98
CA THR A 79 18.16 -0.69 -12.04
C THR A 79 18.79 -2.06 -12.33
N ARG A 80 18.38 -3.09 -11.58
CA ARG A 80 18.85 -4.49 -11.70
C ARG A 80 17.80 -5.40 -12.31
N ALA A 81 16.52 -5.14 -12.03
CA ALA A 81 15.41 -5.72 -12.76
C ALA A 81 14.26 -4.73 -12.86
N PHE A 82 13.54 -4.79 -13.97
CA PHE A 82 12.31 -4.04 -14.17
C PHE A 82 11.27 -4.93 -14.85
N ILE A 83 10.09 -5.01 -14.24
CA ILE A 83 8.97 -5.82 -14.76
C ILE A 83 7.74 -4.92 -14.86
N ILE A 84 7.05 -4.95 -16.00
CA ILE A 84 5.69 -4.41 -16.15
C ILE A 84 4.75 -5.56 -16.45
N LEU A 85 3.71 -5.71 -15.62
CA LEU A 85 2.60 -6.61 -15.86
C LEU A 85 1.36 -5.81 -16.26
N LYS A 86 0.67 -6.27 -17.29
CA LYS A 86 -0.67 -5.79 -17.70
C LYS A 86 -1.62 -6.98 -17.71
N ASP A 87 -2.73 -6.86 -16.98
CA ASP A 87 -3.74 -7.92 -16.84
C ASP A 87 -3.12 -9.25 -16.36
N GLY A 88 -2.07 -9.18 -15.53
CA GLY A 88 -1.34 -10.34 -15.03
C GLY A 88 -0.22 -10.85 -15.92
N LYS A 89 -0.14 -10.43 -17.19
CA LYS A 89 0.85 -10.88 -18.17
C LYS A 89 2.05 -9.97 -18.24
N ILE A 90 3.23 -10.51 -18.50
CA ILE A 90 4.46 -9.74 -18.65
C ILE A 90 4.42 -8.95 -19.96
N VAL A 91 4.58 -7.63 -19.88
CA VAL A 91 4.81 -6.77 -21.06
C VAL A 91 6.29 -6.47 -21.23
N VAL A 92 6.97 -6.26 -20.09
CA VAL A 92 8.39 -5.95 -20.00
C VAL A 92 8.97 -6.80 -18.88
N GLU A 93 10.10 -7.44 -19.14
CA GLU A 93 10.95 -8.06 -18.14
C GLU A 93 12.40 -7.92 -18.59
N GLU A 94 13.15 -7.08 -17.89
CA GLU A 94 14.53 -6.76 -18.26
C GLU A 94 15.44 -6.80 -17.03
N TYR A 95 16.69 -7.22 -17.24
CA TYR A 95 17.69 -7.43 -16.20
C TYR A 95 19.01 -6.76 -16.58
N TRP A 96 19.63 -6.05 -15.63
CA TRP A 96 20.89 -5.34 -15.86
C TRP A 96 21.92 -5.54 -14.75
N GLY A 97 23.19 -5.48 -15.14
CA GLY A 97 24.33 -5.56 -14.23
C GLY A 97 24.52 -6.93 -13.59
N ASN A 98 25.14 -6.98 -12.40
CA ASN A 98 25.60 -8.23 -11.78
C ASN A 98 24.77 -8.61 -10.55
N LYS A 99 24.73 -9.92 -10.26
CA LYS A 99 24.09 -10.49 -9.07
C LYS A 99 24.71 -9.93 -7.79
N LEU A 100 23.93 -9.94 -6.70
CA LEU A 100 24.38 -9.48 -5.39
C LEU A 100 25.63 -10.24 -4.89
N THR A 101 25.78 -11.51 -5.30
CA THR A 101 26.93 -12.36 -4.98
C THR A 101 28.21 -11.95 -5.72
N GLY A 102 28.12 -11.08 -6.73
CA GLY A 102 29.20 -10.79 -7.67
C GLY A 102 29.45 -11.89 -8.70
N LEU A 103 28.68 -12.98 -8.68
CA LEU A 103 28.88 -14.15 -9.54
C LEU A 103 27.94 -14.13 -10.75
N GLY A 104 28.30 -13.32 -11.75
CA GLY A 104 27.64 -13.28 -13.05
C GLY A 104 26.56 -12.20 -13.18
N PRO A 105 25.96 -12.08 -14.39
CA PRO A 105 24.94 -11.09 -14.69
C PRO A 105 23.61 -11.40 -14.00
N MET A 106 22.80 -10.38 -13.76
CA MET A 106 21.41 -10.52 -13.30
C MET A 106 20.59 -11.35 -14.28
N ASP A 107 19.68 -12.15 -13.73
CA ASP A 107 18.70 -12.96 -14.46
C ASP A 107 17.42 -13.13 -13.61
N GLN A 108 16.42 -13.82 -14.17
CA GLN A 108 15.13 -14.07 -13.52
C GLN A 108 15.19 -14.81 -12.17
N ASN A 109 16.32 -15.45 -11.85
CA ASN A 109 16.52 -16.19 -10.60
C ASN A 109 17.40 -15.42 -9.60
N SER A 110 17.78 -14.19 -9.93
CA SER A 110 18.73 -13.41 -9.14
C SER A 110 18.04 -12.74 -7.96
N PHE A 111 18.47 -13.11 -6.76
CA PHE A 111 17.98 -12.53 -5.52
C PHE A 111 18.58 -11.15 -5.26
N TRP A 112 17.76 -10.26 -4.71
CA TRP A 112 18.15 -8.95 -4.20
C TRP A 112 17.38 -8.64 -2.91
N TYR A 113 17.78 -7.59 -2.19
CA TYR A 113 17.06 -7.11 -1.01
C TYR A 113 15.97 -6.13 -1.38
N TRP A 114 14.82 -6.22 -0.72
CA TRP A 114 13.67 -5.32 -0.93
C TRP A 114 13.62 -4.13 0.03
N ALA A 115 14.54 -4.07 0.99
CA ALA A 115 14.58 -3.03 2.02
C ALA A 115 13.18 -2.80 2.61
N SER A 116 12.75 -1.53 2.75
CA SER A 116 11.43 -1.18 3.27
C SER A 116 10.24 -1.55 2.38
N ALA A 117 10.43 -1.99 1.12
CA ALA A 117 9.31 -2.51 0.34
C ALA A 117 8.74 -3.80 0.96
N GLY A 118 9.54 -4.52 1.76
CA GLY A 118 9.06 -5.65 2.55
C GLY A 118 8.00 -5.28 3.60
N LYS A 119 7.84 -3.99 3.98
CA LYS A 119 6.85 -3.58 4.99
C LYS A 119 5.41 -3.83 4.55
N THR A 120 5.08 -3.58 3.27
CA THR A 120 3.76 -3.90 2.72
C THR A 120 3.48 -5.41 2.76
N LEU A 121 4.53 -6.24 2.54
CA LEU A 121 4.43 -7.68 2.73
C LEU A 121 4.19 -8.04 4.20
N THR A 122 4.88 -7.40 5.16
CA THR A 122 4.61 -7.55 6.60
C THR A 122 3.16 -7.20 6.95
N ALA A 123 2.61 -6.10 6.42
CA ALA A 123 1.20 -5.76 6.64
C ALA A 123 0.25 -6.83 6.09
N SER A 124 0.54 -7.37 4.91
CA SER A 124 -0.24 -8.47 4.33
C SER A 124 -0.20 -9.71 5.23
N LEU A 125 0.95 -10.05 5.81
CA LEU A 125 1.06 -11.17 6.76
C LEU A 125 0.29 -10.93 8.07
N ILE A 126 0.21 -9.69 8.55
CA ILE A 126 -0.65 -9.34 9.70
C ILE A 126 -2.12 -9.55 9.34
N GLY A 127 -2.54 -9.16 8.12
CA GLY A 127 -3.89 -9.41 7.63
C GLY A 127 -4.25 -10.88 7.58
N LEU A 128 -3.33 -11.73 7.09
CA LEU A 128 -3.50 -13.19 7.10
C LEU A 128 -3.63 -13.74 8.53
N ALA A 129 -2.84 -13.22 9.47
CA ALA A 129 -2.95 -13.62 10.87
C ALA A 129 -4.28 -13.18 11.50
N GLU A 130 -4.82 -12.01 11.13
CA GLU A 130 -6.15 -11.55 11.58
C GLU A 130 -7.29 -12.35 10.95
N ASP A 131 -7.17 -12.71 9.67
CA ASP A 131 -8.14 -13.56 8.98
C ASP A 131 -8.26 -14.92 9.67
N GLU A 132 -7.12 -15.54 10.02
CA GLU A 132 -7.02 -16.77 10.81
C GLU A 132 -7.39 -16.61 12.30
N LYS A 133 -7.78 -15.41 12.74
CA LYS A 133 -8.13 -15.09 14.14
C LYS A 133 -7.01 -15.37 15.15
N LEU A 134 -5.75 -15.33 14.69
CA LEU A 134 -4.58 -15.45 15.55
C LEU A 134 -4.29 -14.15 16.32
N LEU A 135 -4.73 -13.04 15.75
CA LEU A 135 -4.69 -11.71 16.35
C LEU A 135 -5.84 -10.83 15.84
N SER A 136 -6.01 -9.66 16.42
CA SER A 136 -6.77 -8.55 15.84
C SER A 136 -5.93 -7.27 15.81
N LEU A 137 -6.19 -6.43 14.81
CA LEU A 137 -5.62 -5.08 14.73
C LEU A 137 -5.92 -4.20 15.95
N LYS A 138 -6.99 -4.52 16.69
CA LYS A 138 -7.44 -3.82 17.90
C LYS A 138 -6.85 -4.39 19.19
N ASP A 139 -6.04 -5.43 19.10
CA ASP A 139 -5.40 -6.01 20.26
C ASP A 139 -4.26 -5.12 20.75
N ARG A 140 -3.98 -5.21 22.04
CA ARG A 140 -2.86 -4.48 22.64
C ARG A 140 -1.56 -5.16 22.24
N THR A 141 -0.57 -4.40 21.81
CA THR A 141 0.74 -4.97 21.44
C THR A 141 1.37 -5.77 22.59
N GLN A 142 1.18 -5.32 23.83
CA GLN A 142 1.68 -6.02 25.04
C GLN A 142 1.09 -7.42 25.26
N GLU A 143 -0.03 -7.78 24.62
CA GLU A 143 -0.57 -9.15 24.68
C GLU A 143 0.37 -10.14 23.97
N TYR A 144 1.06 -9.67 22.94
CA TYR A 144 2.01 -10.45 22.16
C TYR A 144 3.44 -10.27 22.62
N LEU A 145 3.86 -9.04 22.96
CA LEU A 145 5.26 -8.74 23.30
C LEU A 145 5.55 -8.77 24.81
N GLY A 146 4.52 -8.86 25.65
CA GLY A 146 4.63 -8.69 27.10
C GLY A 146 4.63 -7.21 27.52
N LYS A 147 4.49 -6.97 28.82
CA LYS A 147 4.59 -5.63 29.41
C LYS A 147 6.04 -5.19 29.49
N GLY A 148 6.29 -3.90 29.32
CA GLY A 148 7.64 -3.33 29.32
C GLY A 148 8.43 -3.66 28.07
N TRP A 149 7.74 -3.87 26.94
CA TRP A 149 8.40 -4.01 25.64
C TRP A 149 8.97 -2.67 25.14
N THR A 150 8.53 -1.55 25.72
CA THR A 150 9.06 -0.19 25.52
C THR A 150 9.56 0.42 26.83
N SER A 151 10.26 1.55 26.74
CA SER A 151 10.60 2.38 27.90
C SER A 151 9.45 3.32 28.33
N MET A 152 8.29 3.24 27.66
CA MET A 152 7.13 4.06 27.98
C MET A 152 6.54 3.68 29.35
N PRO A 153 5.90 4.62 30.06
CA PRO A 153 5.02 4.27 31.17
C PRO A 153 3.95 3.27 30.71
N ASN A 154 3.63 2.28 31.53
CA ASN A 154 2.60 1.29 31.19
C ASN A 154 1.20 1.93 30.95
N SER A 155 0.95 3.15 31.46
CA SER A 155 -0.28 3.89 31.14
C SER A 155 -0.40 4.20 29.66
N GLU A 156 0.73 4.45 28.98
CA GLU A 156 0.82 4.76 27.54
C GLU A 156 1.04 3.48 26.71
N GLU A 157 1.96 2.60 27.15
CA GLU A 157 2.31 1.37 26.42
C GLU A 157 1.09 0.49 26.15
N ARG A 158 0.17 0.41 27.11
CA ARG A 158 -1.06 -0.40 27.02
C ARG A 158 -2.05 0.12 25.98
N ASP A 159 -1.87 1.35 25.48
CA ASP A 159 -2.73 2.00 24.48
C ASP A 159 -2.21 1.82 23.05
N ILE A 160 -0.98 1.29 22.89
CA ILE A 160 -0.49 0.83 21.60
C ILE A 160 -1.27 -0.43 21.16
N ARG A 161 -1.70 -0.42 19.91
CA ARG A 161 -2.44 -1.50 19.24
C ARG A 161 -1.67 -1.94 18.01
N ILE A 162 -1.90 -3.16 17.54
CA ILE A 162 -1.27 -3.68 16.31
C ILE A 162 -1.46 -2.72 15.12
N ARG A 163 -2.66 -2.15 14.95
CA ARG A 163 -2.91 -1.13 13.91
C ARG A 163 -1.98 0.08 13.97
N HIS A 164 -1.53 0.50 15.15
CA HIS A 164 -0.64 1.67 15.30
C HIS A 164 0.76 1.39 14.74
N HIS A 165 1.21 0.14 14.73
CA HIS A 165 2.43 -0.28 14.04
C HIS A 165 2.25 -0.19 12.52
N LEU A 166 1.09 -0.64 12.02
CA LEU A 166 0.78 -0.62 10.59
C LEU A 166 0.61 0.81 10.02
N SER A 167 0.00 1.70 10.79
CA SER A 167 -0.25 3.09 10.40
C SER A 167 0.91 4.05 10.68
N MET A 168 2.03 3.56 11.24
CA MET A 168 3.17 4.39 11.68
C MET A 168 2.79 5.45 12.73
N THR A 169 1.88 5.10 13.65
CA THR A 169 1.36 6.00 14.69
C THR A 169 1.52 5.44 16.10
N THR A 170 2.60 4.71 16.38
CA THR A 170 2.86 4.16 17.73
C THR A 170 3.16 5.22 18.77
N GLY A 171 3.49 6.46 18.35
CA GLY A 171 3.86 7.54 19.26
C GLY A 171 5.29 7.42 19.82
N LEU A 172 6.07 6.45 19.32
CA LEU A 172 7.48 6.26 19.70
C LEU A 172 8.39 7.26 18.98
N ASP A 173 9.45 7.71 19.66
CA ASP A 173 10.42 8.69 19.15
C ASP A 173 11.35 8.07 18.09
N ASP A 174 11.19 8.49 16.84
CA ASP A 174 12.03 8.10 15.69
C ASP A 174 13.33 8.94 15.59
N GLN A 175 13.56 9.87 16.52
CA GLN A 175 14.74 10.73 16.58
C GLN A 175 15.74 10.32 17.68
N VAL A 176 15.56 9.14 18.27
CA VAL A 176 16.55 8.54 19.18
C VAL A 176 17.87 8.24 18.46
N ALA A 177 18.94 7.98 19.22
CA ALA A 177 20.27 7.70 18.65
C ALA A 177 20.30 6.47 17.73
N TYR A 178 19.44 5.47 18.01
CA TYR A 178 19.38 4.21 17.28
C TYR A 178 17.91 3.83 16.93
N PRO A 179 17.26 4.51 15.97
CA PRO A 179 15.83 4.36 15.67
C PRO A 179 15.48 3.03 14.96
N GLU A 180 16.47 2.20 14.66
CA GLU A 180 16.30 0.83 14.18
C GLU A 180 16.29 -0.21 15.30
N LYS A 181 16.68 0.17 16.53
CA LYS A 181 16.84 -0.76 17.64
C LYS A 181 15.52 -1.09 18.30
N THR A 182 15.28 -2.38 18.49
CA THR A 182 13.99 -2.91 19.00
C THR A 182 14.00 -3.23 20.49
N ASN A 183 15.13 -3.04 21.18
CA ASN A 183 15.21 -3.21 22.62
C ASN A 183 14.50 -2.05 23.34
N GLN A 184 13.94 -2.37 24.50
CA GLN A 184 13.12 -1.50 25.34
C GLN A 184 13.67 -0.07 25.48
N GLU A 185 14.97 0.07 25.74
CA GLU A 185 15.66 1.34 26.01
C GLU A 185 15.65 2.32 24.82
N ASN A 186 15.54 1.81 23.59
CA ASN A 186 15.49 2.63 22.37
C ASN A 186 14.05 2.95 21.93
N LEU A 187 13.05 2.28 22.50
CA LEU A 187 11.64 2.53 22.24
C LEU A 187 11.12 3.56 23.24
N VAL A 188 11.41 4.82 22.96
CA VAL A 188 11.16 5.98 23.84
C VAL A 188 9.83 6.65 23.51
N PHE A 189 9.10 7.05 24.54
CA PHE A 189 7.83 7.80 24.40
C PHE A 189 8.05 9.17 23.74
N LYS A 190 7.19 9.53 22.77
CA LYS A 190 7.15 10.88 22.17
C LYS A 190 5.76 11.50 22.19
N ALA A 191 4.74 10.70 21.90
CA ALA A 191 3.35 11.10 21.82
C ALA A 191 2.44 9.91 22.14
N GLU A 192 1.18 10.19 22.45
CA GLU A 192 0.16 9.15 22.59
C GLU A 192 -0.03 8.40 21.26
N ALA A 193 -0.41 7.13 21.35
CA ALA A 193 -0.59 6.30 20.16
C ALA A 193 -1.77 6.83 19.31
N GLY A 194 -1.54 7.03 18.02
CA GLY A 194 -2.51 7.65 17.10
C GLY A 194 -2.32 9.16 16.89
N GLU A 195 -1.65 9.86 17.81
CA GLU A 195 -1.55 11.34 17.78
C GLU A 195 -0.35 11.87 16.96
N ARG A 196 0.54 10.97 16.53
CA ARG A 196 1.72 11.35 15.74
C ARG A 196 2.04 10.31 14.68
N TRP A 197 2.22 10.75 13.44
CA TRP A 197 2.74 9.92 12.35
C TRP A 197 4.26 10.08 12.24
N ALA A 198 4.98 8.96 12.26
CA ALA A 198 6.42 8.94 12.05
C ALA A 198 6.89 7.62 11.43
N TYR A 199 7.63 7.72 10.33
CA TYR A 199 8.18 6.57 9.64
C TYR A 199 9.34 5.95 10.45
N HIS A 200 9.00 5.04 11.36
CA HIS A 200 9.90 4.49 12.37
C HIS A 200 10.16 3.00 12.13
N ASN A 201 11.44 2.61 12.00
CA ASN A 201 11.80 1.23 11.69
C ASN A 201 11.64 0.26 12.87
N ALA A 202 11.99 0.63 14.10
CA ALA A 202 11.92 -0.30 15.21
C ALA A 202 10.49 -0.81 15.51
N PRO A 203 9.43 0.04 15.56
CA PRO A 203 8.09 -0.43 15.91
C PRO A 203 7.49 -1.38 14.88
N TYR A 204 7.59 -1.13 13.57
CA TYR A 204 7.04 -2.06 12.59
C TYR A 204 7.79 -3.41 12.60
N THR A 205 9.10 -3.38 12.88
CA THR A 205 9.93 -4.60 12.87
C THR A 205 9.39 -5.62 13.86
N LEU A 206 8.95 -5.16 15.05
CA LEU A 206 8.37 -6.01 16.10
C LEU A 206 7.10 -6.78 15.68
N LEU A 207 6.48 -6.44 14.55
CA LEU A 207 5.37 -7.23 14.00
C LEU A 207 5.82 -8.65 13.64
N ASP A 208 7.12 -8.88 13.40
CA ASP A 208 7.66 -10.23 13.21
C ASP A 208 7.48 -11.12 14.45
N GLN A 209 7.75 -10.56 15.63
CA GLN A 209 7.61 -11.21 16.92
C GLN A 209 6.14 -11.32 17.33
N VAL A 210 5.31 -10.32 16.99
CA VAL A 210 3.85 -10.40 17.16
C VAL A 210 3.30 -11.61 16.41
N ILE A 211 3.60 -11.77 15.11
CA ILE A 211 3.16 -12.93 14.33
C ILE A 211 3.73 -14.22 14.90
N THR A 212 5.00 -14.22 15.30
CA THR A 212 5.65 -15.42 15.87
C THR A 212 4.94 -15.87 17.15
N ASN A 213 4.57 -14.94 18.02
CA ASN A 213 3.91 -15.24 19.29
C ASN A 213 2.42 -15.59 19.10
N ALA A 214 1.73 -14.94 18.16
CA ALA A 214 0.34 -15.21 17.83
C ALA A 214 0.14 -16.59 17.17
N SER A 215 1.03 -16.94 16.23
CA SER A 215 0.92 -18.18 15.44
C SER A 215 1.64 -19.38 16.05
N GLY A 216 2.63 -19.16 16.92
CA GLY A 216 3.58 -20.19 17.36
C GLY A 216 4.54 -20.66 16.26
N MET A 217 4.52 -20.03 15.08
CA MET A 217 5.39 -20.35 13.94
C MET A 217 6.53 -19.33 13.84
N SER A 218 7.68 -19.72 13.28
CA SER A 218 8.67 -18.69 12.90
C SER A 218 8.09 -17.77 11.83
N TYR A 219 8.44 -16.48 11.86
CA TYR A 219 7.98 -15.50 10.86
C TYR A 219 8.24 -15.95 9.41
N GLN A 220 9.40 -16.57 9.14
CA GLN A 220 9.71 -17.15 7.83
C GLN A 220 8.78 -18.30 7.45
N THR A 221 8.46 -19.19 8.39
CA THR A 221 7.56 -20.33 8.16
C THR A 221 6.13 -19.85 7.93
N PHE A 222 5.67 -18.87 8.71
CA PHE A 222 4.36 -18.24 8.52
C PHE A 222 4.23 -17.62 7.13
N PHE A 223 5.21 -16.79 6.71
CA PHE A 223 5.27 -16.24 5.36
C PHE A 223 5.19 -17.33 4.29
N LYS A 224 6.04 -18.37 4.40
CA LYS A 224 6.12 -19.42 3.39
C LYS A 224 4.81 -20.18 3.24
N GLU A 225 4.20 -20.58 4.35
CA GLU A 225 2.99 -21.41 4.33
C GLU A 225 1.72 -20.64 3.97
N ARG A 226 1.58 -19.41 4.48
CA ARG A 226 0.33 -18.62 4.32
C ARG A 226 0.31 -17.77 3.07
N LEU A 227 1.47 -17.42 2.50
CA LEU A 227 1.53 -16.55 1.32
C LEU A 227 2.46 -17.12 0.25
N GLY A 228 3.73 -17.38 0.57
CA GLY A 228 4.75 -17.74 -0.41
C GLY A 228 4.36 -18.93 -1.30
N ASN A 229 4.06 -20.07 -0.69
CA ASN A 229 3.67 -21.29 -1.40
C ASN A 229 2.34 -21.12 -2.16
N LYS A 230 1.41 -20.31 -1.63
CA LYS A 230 0.07 -20.12 -2.19
C LYS A 230 0.10 -19.41 -3.54
N ILE A 231 1.04 -18.48 -3.71
CA ILE A 231 1.15 -17.67 -4.94
C ILE A 231 2.41 -18.00 -5.75
N GLY A 232 3.24 -18.96 -5.33
CA GLY A 232 4.53 -19.27 -5.94
C GLY A 232 5.59 -18.18 -5.72
N MET A 233 5.44 -17.36 -4.68
CA MET A 233 6.40 -16.32 -4.30
C MET A 233 7.52 -16.93 -3.47
N LYS A 234 8.75 -16.83 -4.01
CA LYS A 234 9.96 -17.29 -3.33
C LYS A 234 10.57 -16.15 -2.53
N GLY A 235 11.32 -16.49 -1.50
CA GLY A 235 12.13 -15.51 -0.78
C GLY A 235 12.40 -15.89 0.66
N MET A 236 13.23 -15.07 1.29
CA MET A 236 13.66 -15.27 2.66
C MET A 236 13.76 -13.94 3.40
N TRP A 237 13.35 -13.97 4.66
CA TRP A 237 13.55 -12.91 5.63
C TRP A 237 14.91 -13.09 6.30
N GLN A 238 15.73 -12.06 6.23
CA GLN A 238 17.10 -12.06 6.76
C GLN A 238 17.28 -10.86 7.69
N LYS A 239 17.73 -11.13 8.92
CA LYS A 239 18.08 -10.08 9.88
C LYS A 239 19.26 -9.26 9.37
N THR A 240 19.11 -7.94 9.41
CA THR A 240 20.14 -6.94 9.11
C THR A 240 20.17 -5.94 10.27
N GLY A 241 21.03 -6.21 11.26
CA GLY A 241 20.86 -5.63 12.59
C GLY A 241 19.57 -6.18 13.22
N ASP A 242 18.77 -5.28 13.79
CA ASP A 242 17.47 -5.64 14.39
C ASP A 242 16.37 -5.75 13.32
N ASN A 243 16.49 -5.04 12.19
CA ASN A 243 15.53 -5.11 11.10
C ASN A 243 15.49 -6.51 10.47
N ASN A 244 14.33 -6.89 9.94
CA ASN A 244 14.17 -8.09 9.14
C ASN A 244 13.88 -7.73 7.69
N VAL A 245 14.81 -8.03 6.78
CA VAL A 245 14.75 -7.60 5.37
C VAL A 245 14.39 -8.78 4.49
N PHE A 246 13.42 -8.58 3.59
CA PHE A 246 13.02 -9.60 2.62
C PHE A 246 13.97 -9.62 1.42
N TYR A 247 14.36 -10.82 0.99
CA TYR A 247 15.16 -11.08 -0.20
C TYR A 247 14.42 -12.03 -1.13
N SER A 248 14.33 -11.68 -2.41
CA SER A 248 13.76 -12.55 -3.45
C SER A 248 14.24 -12.15 -4.84
N ASP A 249 13.87 -12.93 -5.85
CA ASP A 249 13.86 -12.48 -7.25
C ASP A 249 12.73 -11.47 -7.53
N ALA A 250 12.83 -10.79 -8.68
CA ALA A 250 11.87 -9.75 -9.10
C ALA A 250 10.47 -10.32 -9.41
N ARG A 251 10.41 -11.52 -10.02
CA ARG A 251 9.15 -12.21 -10.32
C ARG A 251 8.35 -12.53 -9.06
N SER A 252 9.00 -12.85 -7.95
CA SER A 252 8.36 -13.11 -6.66
C SER A 252 7.64 -11.87 -6.12
N MET A 253 8.24 -10.68 -6.23
CA MET A 253 7.55 -9.43 -5.87
C MET A 253 6.51 -9.00 -6.91
N ALA A 254 6.66 -9.40 -8.17
CA ALA A 254 5.63 -9.20 -9.19
C ALA A 254 4.37 -10.05 -8.88
N ARG A 255 4.54 -11.30 -8.41
CA ARG A 255 3.44 -12.13 -7.88
C ARG A 255 2.77 -11.47 -6.69
N PHE A 256 3.55 -10.92 -5.75
CA PHE A 256 2.99 -10.15 -4.64
C PHE A 256 2.20 -8.93 -5.12
N GLY A 257 2.71 -8.19 -6.10
CA GLY A 257 1.97 -7.09 -6.73
C GLY A 257 0.65 -7.52 -7.37
N LEU A 258 0.59 -8.70 -8.00
CA LEU A 258 -0.67 -9.25 -8.52
C LEU A 258 -1.65 -9.65 -7.42
N LEU A 259 -1.16 -10.22 -6.32
CA LEU A 259 -2.00 -10.53 -5.15
C LEU A 259 -2.61 -9.25 -4.58
N LEU A 260 -1.82 -8.17 -4.49
CA LEU A 260 -2.30 -6.86 -4.07
C LEU A 260 -3.35 -6.31 -5.05
N LEU A 261 -3.07 -6.34 -6.36
CA LEU A 261 -3.98 -5.88 -7.42
C LEU A 261 -5.33 -6.61 -7.37
N ALA A 262 -5.31 -7.90 -7.00
CA ALA A 262 -6.48 -8.77 -6.93
C ALA A 262 -7.14 -8.81 -5.54
N ASN A 263 -6.81 -7.87 -4.64
CA ASN A 263 -7.34 -7.79 -3.27
C ASN A 263 -7.28 -9.14 -2.53
N GLY A 264 -6.11 -9.77 -2.52
CA GLY A 264 -5.86 -11.02 -1.80
C GLY A 264 -6.33 -12.27 -2.53
N LYS A 265 -6.88 -12.16 -3.74
CA LYS A 265 -7.27 -13.31 -4.56
C LYS A 265 -6.10 -13.80 -5.42
N TRP A 266 -5.93 -15.11 -5.50
CA TRP A 266 -4.99 -15.77 -6.40
C TRP A 266 -5.71 -16.87 -7.17
N ASP A 267 -5.92 -16.67 -8.47
CA ASP A 267 -6.74 -17.55 -9.32
C ASP A 267 -8.13 -17.81 -8.70
N ASN A 268 -8.42 -19.04 -8.27
CA ASN A 268 -9.69 -19.43 -7.67
C ASN A 268 -9.68 -19.44 -6.14
N GLU A 269 -8.56 -19.06 -5.50
CA GLU A 269 -8.38 -19.07 -4.05
C GLU A 269 -8.36 -17.62 -3.49
N GLN A 270 -9.11 -17.36 -2.43
CA GLN A 270 -8.95 -16.14 -1.63
C GLN A 270 -7.89 -16.41 -0.56
N ILE A 271 -6.72 -15.78 -0.67
CA ILE A 271 -5.58 -16.06 0.21
C ILE A 271 -5.74 -15.39 1.57
N GLY A 272 -6.34 -14.20 1.62
CA GLY A 272 -6.67 -13.50 2.85
C GLY A 272 -7.91 -12.63 2.70
N ASP A 273 -8.41 -12.10 3.82
CA ASP A 273 -9.59 -11.23 3.86
C ASP A 273 -9.49 -10.09 2.82
N ARG A 274 -10.48 -10.05 1.91
CA ARG A 274 -10.55 -9.05 0.85
C ARG A 274 -10.59 -7.63 1.43
N ASP A 275 -11.35 -7.42 2.49
CA ASP A 275 -11.55 -6.09 3.08
C ASP A 275 -10.23 -5.60 3.68
N PHE A 276 -9.45 -6.49 4.30
CA PHE A 276 -8.11 -6.13 4.78
C PHE A 276 -7.16 -5.73 3.64
N PHE A 277 -7.19 -6.47 2.52
CA PHE A 277 -6.36 -6.12 1.36
C PHE A 277 -6.78 -4.78 0.74
N GLU A 278 -8.08 -4.44 0.77
CA GLU A 278 -8.57 -3.12 0.38
C GLU A 278 -8.08 -2.02 1.37
N ASP A 279 -8.09 -2.30 2.67
CA ASP A 279 -7.59 -1.40 3.72
C ASP A 279 -6.08 -1.10 3.62
N LEU A 280 -5.27 -2.01 3.05
CA LEU A 280 -3.84 -1.75 2.80
C LEU A 280 -3.62 -0.46 2.01
N HIS A 281 -4.53 -0.17 1.06
CA HIS A 281 -4.44 0.97 0.16
C HIS A 281 -5.49 2.06 0.43
N GLN A 282 -6.06 2.08 1.65
CA GLN A 282 -6.80 3.24 2.18
C GLN A 282 -5.93 4.06 3.13
N SER A 283 -6.25 5.35 3.29
CA SER A 283 -5.57 6.21 4.25
C SER A 283 -5.82 5.66 5.67
N SER A 284 -4.76 5.31 6.40
CA SER A 284 -4.89 4.64 7.70
C SER A 284 -5.13 5.60 8.87
N GLN A 285 -4.95 6.91 8.63
CA GLN A 285 -5.09 8.02 9.57
C GLN A 285 -5.06 9.37 8.82
N ASP A 286 -5.42 10.46 9.50
CA ASP A 286 -5.58 11.80 8.89
C ASP A 286 -4.30 12.68 8.90
N LEU A 287 -3.29 12.33 9.69
CA LEU A 287 -2.00 13.03 9.82
C LEU A 287 -1.16 12.97 8.54
N ASN A 288 -1.07 11.80 7.89
CA ASN A 288 -0.41 11.58 6.61
C ASN A 288 -1.33 10.78 5.69
N PRO A 289 -2.24 11.42 4.94
CA PRO A 289 -3.26 10.71 4.17
C PRO A 289 -2.67 9.86 3.04
N SER A 290 -1.43 10.14 2.61
CA SER A 290 -0.68 9.34 1.62
C SER A 290 -0.05 8.06 2.19
N TYR A 291 -0.51 7.58 3.35
CA TYR A 291 -0.02 6.35 3.97
C TYR A 291 -1.17 5.47 4.46
N GLY A 292 -1.16 4.20 4.04
CA GLY A 292 -2.09 3.16 4.49
C GLY A 292 -1.47 2.25 5.55
N TYR A 293 -1.77 0.95 5.50
CA TYR A 293 -1.10 -0.04 6.34
C TYR A 293 0.22 -0.46 5.72
N LEU A 294 1.29 0.14 6.23
CA LEU A 294 2.67 0.01 5.77
C LEU A 294 2.87 0.21 4.25
N THR A 295 1.96 0.93 3.61
CA THR A 295 1.84 1.05 2.15
C THR A 295 1.69 2.52 1.77
N TRP A 296 2.41 2.95 0.74
CA TRP A 296 2.36 4.33 0.27
C TRP A 296 1.25 4.51 -0.75
N LEU A 297 0.50 5.60 -0.62
CA LEU A 297 -0.67 5.90 -1.45
C LEU A 297 -0.41 7.11 -2.34
N ASN A 298 -0.93 7.06 -3.55
CA ASN A 298 -0.97 8.21 -4.45
C ASN A 298 -2.34 8.91 -4.39
N GLY A 299 -2.47 10.04 -5.09
CA GLY A 299 -3.76 10.71 -5.33
C GLY A 299 -4.34 11.48 -4.14
N LYS A 300 -3.64 11.53 -3.01
CA LYS A 300 -4.07 12.27 -1.82
C LYS A 300 -3.62 13.73 -1.88
N ASN A 301 -4.25 14.57 -1.06
CA ASN A 301 -4.03 16.02 -1.06
C ASN A 301 -2.78 16.48 -0.31
N SER A 302 -2.14 15.61 0.47
CA SER A 302 -0.89 15.88 1.17
C SER A 302 -0.14 14.60 1.51
N TYR A 303 1.16 14.75 1.80
CA TYR A 303 2.01 13.64 2.25
C TYR A 303 3.10 14.13 3.20
N MET A 304 3.55 13.22 4.06
CA MET A 304 4.84 13.32 4.77
C MET A 304 5.82 12.29 4.21
N VAL A 305 7.12 12.59 4.30
CA VAL A 305 8.19 11.67 3.91
C VAL A 305 8.96 11.17 5.14
N PRO A 306 9.71 10.06 5.05
CA PRO A 306 10.44 9.53 6.20
C PRO A 306 11.37 10.56 6.83
N GLN A 307 11.53 10.49 8.17
CA GLN A 307 12.38 11.38 8.97
C GLN A 307 11.98 12.87 8.95
N SER A 308 10.80 13.20 8.42
CA SER A 308 10.26 14.56 8.41
C SER A 308 8.89 14.60 9.09
N GLN A 309 8.59 15.74 9.71
CA GLN A 309 7.24 16.07 10.20
C GLN A 309 6.59 17.16 9.34
N GLN A 310 7.25 17.57 8.26
CA GLN A 310 6.71 18.54 7.33
C GLN A 310 5.62 17.90 6.47
N VAL A 311 4.45 18.53 6.47
CA VAL A 311 3.36 18.19 5.55
C VAL A 311 3.60 18.90 4.24
N LEU A 312 3.72 18.12 3.16
CA LEU A 312 3.85 18.62 1.80
C LEU A 312 2.49 18.54 1.10
N PRO A 313 2.05 19.61 0.41
CA PRO A 313 0.79 19.60 -0.31
C PRO A 313 0.91 18.82 -1.64
N GLY A 314 -0.22 18.27 -2.08
CA GLY A 314 -0.36 17.55 -3.35
C GLY A 314 -0.14 16.04 -3.23
N SER A 315 -0.16 15.39 -4.39
CA SER A 315 0.01 13.93 -4.52
C SER A 315 1.48 13.52 -4.39
N LEU A 316 1.73 12.33 -3.83
CA LEU A 316 3.08 11.79 -3.68
C LEU A 316 3.79 11.63 -5.04
N VAL A 317 3.06 11.15 -6.06
CA VAL A 317 3.53 10.98 -7.45
C VAL A 317 2.49 11.59 -8.39
N PRO A 318 2.51 12.92 -8.61
CA PRO A 318 1.47 13.62 -9.39
C PRO A 318 1.30 13.12 -10.84
N GLN A 319 2.32 12.47 -11.40
CA GLN A 319 2.34 11.97 -12.77
C GLN A 319 1.78 10.56 -12.91
N ALA A 320 1.59 9.86 -11.79
CA ALA A 320 0.97 8.54 -11.77
C ALA A 320 -0.54 8.65 -11.55
N PRO A 321 -1.33 7.64 -11.97
CA PRO A 321 -2.75 7.54 -11.66
C PRO A 321 -3.03 7.69 -10.16
N ALA A 322 -4.14 8.35 -9.84
CA ALA A 322 -4.48 8.71 -8.46
C ALA A 322 -4.71 7.50 -7.56
N ASP A 323 -5.14 6.38 -8.12
CA ASP A 323 -5.38 5.12 -7.40
C ASP A 323 -4.13 4.24 -7.30
N MET A 324 -2.97 4.70 -7.78
CA MET A 324 -1.72 3.99 -7.57
C MET A 324 -1.39 3.88 -6.07
N TYR A 325 -0.99 2.69 -5.63
CA TYR A 325 -0.36 2.48 -4.33
C TYR A 325 0.87 1.60 -4.50
N GLN A 326 1.73 1.58 -3.48
CA GLN A 326 3.03 0.96 -3.64
C GLN A 326 3.75 0.56 -2.34
N ALA A 327 4.55 -0.49 -2.48
CA ALA A 327 5.62 -0.79 -1.55
C ALA A 327 6.89 -0.03 -1.97
N MET A 328 7.50 0.73 -1.06
CA MET A 328 8.71 1.52 -1.33
C MET A 328 9.86 1.21 -0.36
N GLY A 329 11.01 0.88 -0.94
CA GLY A 329 12.26 0.58 -0.25
C GLY A 329 13.39 1.54 -0.57
N LYS A 330 14.37 1.60 0.34
CA LYS A 330 15.67 2.24 0.10
C LYS A 330 16.28 1.74 -1.21
N ASN A 331 16.99 2.61 -1.93
CA ASN A 331 17.58 2.32 -3.24
C ASN A 331 16.53 2.04 -4.34
N GLY A 332 15.28 2.41 -4.09
CA GLY A 332 14.16 2.35 -5.03
C GLY A 332 13.69 0.94 -5.35
N GLN A 333 13.59 0.10 -4.32
CA GLN A 333 12.83 -1.14 -4.43
C GLN A 333 11.36 -0.76 -4.49
N PHE A 334 10.71 -0.99 -5.62
CA PHE A 334 9.33 -0.56 -5.85
C PHE A 334 8.48 -1.74 -6.30
N VAL A 335 7.29 -1.85 -5.72
CA VAL A 335 6.17 -2.58 -6.30
C VAL A 335 5.03 -1.59 -6.37
N MET A 336 4.73 -1.11 -7.57
CA MET A 336 3.66 -0.16 -7.85
C MET A 336 2.47 -0.93 -8.41
N VAL A 337 1.28 -0.66 -7.89
CA VAL A 337 0.03 -1.28 -8.33
C VAL A 337 -0.93 -0.18 -8.73
N VAL A 338 -1.53 -0.31 -9.91
CA VAL A 338 -2.52 0.63 -10.46
C VAL A 338 -3.81 -0.14 -10.81
N PRO A 339 -4.79 -0.20 -9.89
CA PRO A 339 -6.03 -0.93 -10.09
C PRO A 339 -6.79 -0.55 -11.35
N SER A 340 -6.98 0.74 -11.60
CA SER A 340 -7.70 1.31 -12.75
C SER A 340 -7.11 0.89 -14.09
N GLN A 341 -5.86 0.43 -14.11
CA GLN A 341 -5.15 0.01 -15.31
C GLN A 341 -4.77 -1.48 -15.30
N ASN A 342 -5.17 -2.27 -14.31
CA ASN A 342 -4.70 -3.66 -14.12
C ASN A 342 -3.18 -3.79 -14.30
N LEU A 343 -2.43 -2.84 -13.72
CA LEU A 343 -1.00 -2.69 -13.96
C LEU A 343 -0.22 -2.96 -12.67
N VAL A 344 0.85 -3.75 -12.79
CA VAL A 344 1.85 -3.93 -11.72
C VAL A 344 3.22 -3.61 -12.30
N ILE A 345 3.97 -2.75 -11.63
CA ILE A 345 5.33 -2.38 -12.05
C ILE A 345 6.28 -2.68 -10.91
N VAL A 346 7.31 -3.46 -11.18
CA VAL A 346 8.35 -3.81 -10.22
C VAL A 346 9.67 -3.21 -10.66
N ARG A 347 10.32 -2.48 -9.76
CA ARG A 347 11.73 -2.09 -9.90
C ARG A 347 12.53 -2.68 -8.74
N MET A 348 13.62 -3.35 -9.09
CA MET A 348 14.65 -3.82 -8.19
C MET A 348 15.97 -3.15 -8.59
N GLY A 349 16.72 -2.59 -7.64
CA GLY A 349 17.87 -1.73 -7.97
C GLY A 349 18.89 -1.52 -6.87
N GLY A 350 20.03 -0.94 -7.22
CA GLY A 350 20.90 -0.28 -6.24
C GLY A 350 20.59 1.21 -6.12
N ALA A 351 21.43 1.95 -5.40
CA ALA A 351 21.18 3.35 -5.06
C ALA A 351 21.15 4.22 -6.33
N PRO A 352 20.00 4.83 -6.69
CA PRO A 352 19.91 5.71 -7.87
C PRO A 352 20.53 7.09 -7.63
N GLY A 353 21.04 7.34 -6.42
CA GLY A 353 21.58 8.61 -5.95
C GLY A 353 21.76 8.60 -4.42
N ASP A 354 22.00 9.77 -3.83
CA ASP A 354 22.39 9.88 -2.41
C ASP A 354 21.21 9.89 -1.40
N LEU A 355 19.97 10.04 -1.87
CA LEU A 355 18.79 10.08 -0.99
C LEU A 355 18.41 8.68 -0.46
N PRO A 356 18.18 8.51 0.86
CA PRO A 356 17.81 7.21 1.44
C PRO A 356 16.50 6.62 0.90
N VAL A 357 15.51 7.45 0.57
CA VAL A 357 14.25 7.04 -0.06
C VAL A 357 14.04 7.86 -1.34
N PRO A 358 14.22 7.26 -2.53
CA PRO A 358 14.21 8.00 -3.78
C PRO A 358 12.77 8.17 -4.31
N PHE A 359 11.90 8.84 -3.57
CA PHE A 359 10.54 9.17 -4.06
C PHE A 359 10.57 10.05 -5.33
N LEU A 360 11.69 10.72 -5.61
CA LEU A 360 11.91 11.42 -6.87
C LEU A 360 12.14 10.46 -8.04
N LEU A 361 12.77 9.30 -7.81
CA LEU A 361 12.99 8.31 -8.86
C LEU A 361 11.67 7.77 -9.39
N ILE A 362 10.70 7.46 -8.52
CA ILE A 362 9.39 7.01 -8.98
C ILE A 362 8.69 8.06 -9.83
N ARG A 363 8.79 9.36 -9.47
CA ARG A 363 8.27 10.43 -10.33
C ARG A 363 8.96 10.42 -11.71
N GLN A 364 10.28 10.27 -11.76
CA GLN A 364 11.03 10.18 -13.02
C GLN A 364 10.71 8.94 -13.86
N ILE A 365 10.35 7.81 -13.21
CA ILE A 365 9.83 6.62 -13.89
C ILE A 365 8.48 6.96 -14.53
N TRP A 366 7.56 7.56 -13.79
CA TRP A 366 6.24 7.94 -14.31
C TRP A 366 6.28 9.06 -15.35
N ASP A 367 7.20 10.01 -15.25
CA ASP A 367 7.44 11.02 -16.29
C ASP A 367 7.77 10.38 -17.65
N ARG A 368 8.42 9.20 -17.63
CA ARG A 368 8.78 8.43 -18.83
C ARG A 368 7.76 7.37 -19.19
N LEU A 369 7.08 6.80 -18.21
CA LEU A 369 6.09 5.76 -18.42
C LEU A 369 4.75 6.32 -18.88
N GLY A 370 4.35 7.53 -18.46
CA GLY A 370 3.13 8.19 -18.93
C GLY A 370 3.01 8.20 -20.45
N PRO A 371 4.02 8.73 -21.18
CA PRO A 371 4.04 8.70 -22.65
C PRO A 371 4.04 7.31 -23.30
N VAL A 372 4.34 6.24 -22.56
CA VAL A 372 4.25 4.86 -23.06
C VAL A 372 2.82 4.36 -23.03
N LEU A 373 2.05 4.78 -22.01
CA LEU A 373 0.72 4.26 -21.71
C LEU A 373 -0.41 5.10 -22.32
N ASP A 374 -0.15 6.36 -22.67
CA ASP A 374 -1.05 7.27 -23.38
C ASP A 374 -1.26 6.84 -24.84
#